data_AF-A0A6J4X3F4-F1
#
_entry.id   AF-A0A6J4X3F4-F1
#
_cell.length_a   1.000
_cell.length_b   1.000
_cell.length_c   1.000
_cell.angle_alpha   90.00
_cell.angle_beta   90.00
_cell.angle_gamma   90.00
#
_symmetry.space_group_name_H-M   'P 1'
#
loop_
_entity.id
_entity.type
_entity.pdbx_description
1 polymer ?
#
loop_
_entity_poly.entity_id
_entity_poly.type
_entity_poly.pdbx_seq_one_letter_code
_entity_poly.pdbx_strand_id
1 'polypeptide(L)'
;MKKISKKAFDPIDKEERDLMESIEHDEWRPVKNIKQEKEKAMAAARNTLKKDKRINLRLTQKDYHQIQIKAIEEGIPYQTLISSVIHKYLNGSLAPRS
;
A
#
# COMPACT_ATOMS: atom_id res chain seq x y z
N MET A 1 -20.74 16.02 -12.38
CA MET A 1 -19.66 15.69 -11.43
C MET A 1 -20.31 15.14 -10.16
N LYS A 2 -20.15 13.84 -9.86
CA LYS A 2 -20.77 13.20 -8.68
C LYS A 2 -20.03 13.69 -7.42
N LYS A 3 -20.75 14.36 -6.51
CA LYS A 3 -20.24 14.77 -5.19
C LYS A 3 -19.86 13.51 -4.42
N ILE A 4 -18.58 13.34 -4.10
CA ILE A 4 -18.11 12.27 -3.22
C ILE A 4 -18.68 12.57 -1.83
N SER A 5 -19.42 11.61 -1.27
CA SER A 5 -20.02 11.72 0.06
C SER A 5 -18.92 11.85 1.12
N LYS A 6 -19.01 12.86 2.01
CA LYS A 6 -18.05 13.09 3.11
C LYS A 6 -17.86 11.88 4.03
N LYS A 7 -18.83 10.96 4.09
CA LYS A 7 -18.75 9.70 4.88
C LYS A 7 -17.66 8.72 4.42
N ALA A 8 -17.10 8.91 3.21
CA ALA A 8 -16.03 8.04 2.71
C ALA A 8 -14.65 8.31 3.35
N PHE A 9 -14.53 9.39 4.14
CA PHE A 9 -13.29 9.83 4.76
C PHE A 9 -13.40 9.90 6.30
N ASP A 10 -14.36 9.17 6.88
CA ASP A 10 -14.38 9.04 8.34
C ASP A 10 -13.15 8.21 8.76
N PRO A 11 -12.31 8.70 9.69
CA PRO A 11 -11.09 8.02 10.08
C PRO A 11 -11.41 6.65 10.66
N ILE A 12 -10.72 5.63 10.15
CA ILE A 12 -10.94 4.22 10.45
C ILE A 12 -10.31 3.85 11.80
N ASP A 13 -9.25 4.56 12.19
CA ASP A 13 -8.57 4.43 13.47
C ASP A 13 -8.03 5.77 14.01
N LYS A 14 -7.41 5.70 15.20
CA LYS A 14 -6.87 6.89 15.87
C LYS A 14 -5.67 7.48 15.11
N GLU A 15 -4.85 6.65 14.47
CA GLU A 15 -3.70 7.14 13.69
C GLU A 15 -4.18 7.97 12.48
N GLU A 16 -5.21 7.49 11.78
CA GLU A 16 -5.79 8.18 10.64
C GLU A 16 -6.44 9.50 11.06
N ARG A 17 -7.16 9.50 12.20
CA ARG A 17 -7.73 10.73 12.75
C ARG A 17 -6.66 11.76 13.10
N ASP A 18 -5.63 11.34 13.83
CA ASP A 18 -4.55 12.22 14.26
C ASP A 18 -3.76 12.75 13.04
N LEU A 19 -3.60 11.94 11.98
CA LEU A 19 -3.01 12.36 10.71
C LEU A 19 -3.89 13.42 10.00
N MET A 20 -5.19 13.20 9.92
CA MET A 20 -6.13 14.17 9.32
C MET A 20 -6.13 15.49 10.07
N GLU A 21 -6.17 15.46 11.41
CA GLU A 21 -6.09 16.66 12.25
C GLU A 21 -4.77 17.40 12.04
N SER A 22 -3.63 16.69 11.92
CA SER A 22 -2.33 17.34 11.66
C SER A 22 -2.27 18.09 10.31
N ILE A 23 -3.02 17.61 9.32
CA ILE A 23 -3.15 18.26 8.01
C ILE A 23 -4.07 19.48 8.11
N GLU A 24 -5.18 19.38 8.85
CA GLU A 24 -6.11 20.49 9.08
C GLU A 24 -5.49 21.63 9.91
N HIS A 25 -4.60 21.30 10.84
CA HIS A 25 -3.85 22.26 11.65
C HIS A 25 -2.64 22.89 10.94
N ASP A 26 -2.44 22.61 9.65
CA ASP A 26 -1.39 23.20 8.80
C ASP A 26 0.03 23.04 9.38
N GLU A 27 0.25 21.96 10.14
CA GLU A 27 1.51 21.67 10.84
C GLU A 27 2.67 21.31 9.88
N TRP A 28 2.31 20.96 8.64
CA TRP A 28 3.22 20.44 7.62
C TRP A 28 3.89 21.58 6.86
N ARG A 29 5.17 21.82 7.15
CA ARG A 29 5.96 22.81 6.42
C ARG A 29 6.64 22.20 5.19
N PRO A 30 6.62 22.87 4.03
CA PRO A 30 7.31 22.38 2.85
C PRO A 30 8.82 22.31 3.09
N VAL A 31 9.42 21.20 2.67
CA VAL A 31 10.88 21.04 2.64
C VAL A 31 11.51 22.03 1.67
N LYS A 32 12.71 22.55 2.00
CA LYS A 32 13.38 23.61 1.22
C LYS A 32 13.53 23.32 -0.28
N ASN A 33 13.74 22.05 -0.66
CA ASN A 33 13.91 21.61 -2.05
C ASN A 33 12.81 20.62 -2.50
N ILE A 34 11.54 21.07 -2.49
CA ILE A 34 10.37 20.23 -2.85
C ILE A 34 10.58 19.46 -4.17
N LYS A 35 11.09 20.10 -5.23
CA LYS A 35 11.31 19.43 -6.53
C LYS A 35 12.27 18.24 -6.41
N GLN A 36 13.40 18.44 -5.76
CA GLN A 36 14.44 17.42 -5.62
C GLN A 36 13.99 16.28 -4.70
N GLU A 37 13.34 16.61 -3.57
CA GLU A 37 12.81 15.60 -2.65
C GLU A 37 11.66 14.80 -3.26
N LYS A 38 10.80 15.45 -4.07
CA LYS A 38 9.77 14.76 -4.84
C LYS A 38 10.37 13.79 -5.86
N GLU A 39 11.41 14.20 -6.58
CA GLU A 39 12.12 13.31 -7.52
C GLU A 39 12.77 12.12 -6.81
N LYS A 40 13.44 12.35 -5.67
CA LYS A 40 14.00 11.27 -4.84
C LYS A 40 12.92 10.31 -4.33
N ALA A 41 11.80 10.82 -3.83
CA ALA A 41 10.70 10.00 -3.33
C ALA A 41 10.08 9.16 -4.45
N MET A 42 9.87 9.76 -5.64
CA MET A 42 9.39 9.03 -6.82
C MET A 42 10.40 7.96 -7.28
N ALA A 43 11.69 8.27 -7.28
CA ALA A 43 12.74 7.32 -7.65
C ALA A 43 12.83 6.16 -6.65
N ALA A 44 12.75 6.46 -5.34
CA ALA A 44 12.71 5.45 -4.29
C ALA A 44 11.49 4.53 -4.47
N ALA A 45 10.29 5.08 -4.63
CA ALA A 45 9.07 4.31 -4.86
C ALA A 45 9.17 3.42 -6.11
N ARG A 46 9.69 3.96 -7.22
CA ARG A 46 9.90 3.20 -8.46
C ARG A 46 10.91 2.06 -8.30
N ASN A 47 11.99 2.30 -7.58
CA ASN A 47 13.03 1.31 -7.33
C ASN A 47 12.54 0.20 -6.39
N THR A 48 11.75 0.53 -5.37
CA THR A 48 11.16 -0.45 -4.45
C THR A 48 10.14 -1.37 -5.16
N LEU A 49 9.41 -0.85 -6.15
CA LEU A 49 8.41 -1.61 -6.91
C LEU A 49 8.97 -2.33 -8.14
N LYS A 50 10.25 -2.14 -8.45
CA LYS A 50 10.87 -2.73 -9.65
C LYS A 50 11.04 -4.24 -9.44
N LYS A 51 10.27 -5.04 -10.18
CA LYS A 51 10.39 -6.50 -10.22
C LYS A 51 11.57 -6.90 -11.11
N ASP A 52 12.79 -6.92 -10.55
CA ASP A 52 14.04 -7.22 -11.26
C ASP A 52 14.44 -8.71 -11.17
N LYS A 53 13.96 -9.43 -10.16
CA LYS A 53 14.25 -10.86 -9.93
C LYS A 53 13.02 -11.73 -10.15
N ARG A 54 13.23 -12.88 -10.83
CA ARG A 54 12.20 -13.90 -11.06
C ARG A 54 12.37 -15.04 -10.05
N ILE A 55 11.25 -15.52 -9.51
CA ILE A 55 11.20 -16.67 -8.59
C ILE A 55 10.21 -17.68 -9.18
N ASN A 56 10.55 -18.96 -9.14
CA ASN A 56 9.64 -20.05 -9.50
C ASN A 56 9.16 -20.73 -8.21
N LEU A 57 7.84 -20.81 -8.01
CA LEU A 57 7.22 -21.37 -6.81
C LEU A 57 6.23 -22.46 -7.20
N ARG A 58 6.26 -23.60 -6.50
CA ARG A 58 5.25 -24.65 -6.60
C ARG A 58 4.25 -24.51 -5.46
N LEU A 59 2.97 -24.62 -5.78
CA LEU A 59 1.86 -24.53 -4.83
C LEU A 59 0.95 -25.74 -5.03
N THR A 60 0.20 -26.09 -3.99
CA THR A 60 -0.88 -27.07 -4.15
C THR A 60 -2.00 -26.48 -5.01
N GLN A 61 -2.79 -27.33 -5.66
CA GLN A 61 -3.91 -26.87 -6.48
C GLN A 61 -4.95 -26.10 -5.64
N LYS A 62 -5.17 -26.54 -4.39
CA LYS A 62 -6.07 -25.89 -3.43
C LYS A 62 -5.59 -24.47 -3.12
N ASP A 63 -4.32 -24.29 -2.79
CA ASP A 63 -3.77 -22.98 -2.43
C ASP A 63 -3.77 -22.03 -3.63
N TYR A 64 -3.39 -22.53 -4.81
CA TYR A 64 -3.42 -21.75 -6.04
C TYR A 64 -4.81 -21.18 -6.32
N HIS A 65 -5.86 -22.00 -6.17
CA HIS A 65 -7.23 -21.56 -6.38
C HIS A 65 -7.69 -20.53 -5.34
N GLN A 66 -7.34 -20.73 -4.06
CA GLN A 66 -7.67 -19.76 -3.01
C GLN A 66 -7.00 -18.40 -3.23
N ILE A 67 -5.74 -18.39 -3.70
CA ILE A 67 -5.04 -17.14 -4.03
C ILE A 67 -5.76 -16.43 -5.18
N GLN A 68 -6.22 -17.15 -6.20
CA GLN A 68 -6.98 -16.54 -7.30
C GLN A 68 -8.28 -15.90 -6.82
N ILE A 69 -9.03 -16.58 -5.94
CA ILE A 69 -10.27 -16.05 -5.36
C ILE A 69 -9.98 -14.76 -4.60
N LYS A 70 -9.03 -14.77 -3.66
CA LYS A 70 -8.66 -13.58 -2.88
C LYS A 70 -8.18 -12.42 -3.74
N ALA A 71 -7.43 -12.71 -4.80
CA ALA A 71 -6.94 -11.68 -5.71
C ALA A 71 -8.10 -10.99 -6.47
N ILE A 72 -9.11 -11.77 -6.87
CA ILE A 72 -10.32 -11.24 -7.50
C ILE A 72 -11.12 -10.38 -6.51
N GLU A 73 -11.26 -10.83 -5.26
CA GLU A 73 -11.92 -10.06 -4.19
C GLU A 73 -11.25 -8.70 -3.95
N GLU A 74 -9.92 -8.66 -3.98
CA GLU A 74 -9.12 -7.42 -3.88
C GLU A 74 -9.05 -6.62 -5.19
N GLY A 75 -9.56 -7.16 -6.31
CA GLY A 75 -9.52 -6.52 -7.63
C GLY A 75 -8.11 -6.42 -8.23
N ILE A 76 -7.18 -7.28 -7.81
CA ILE A 76 -5.78 -7.28 -8.25
C ILE A 76 -5.38 -8.61 -8.91
N PRO A 77 -4.36 -8.64 -9.78
CA PRO A 77 -3.83 -9.89 -10.30
C PRO A 77 -3.26 -10.78 -9.18
N TYR A 78 -3.43 -12.11 -9.30
CA TYR A 78 -2.93 -13.05 -8.29
C TYR A 78 -1.41 -12.95 -8.06
N GLN A 79 -0.61 -12.65 -9.09
CA GLN A 79 0.83 -12.41 -8.90
C GLN A 79 1.10 -11.16 -8.07
N THR A 80 0.25 -10.13 -8.20
CA THR A 80 0.33 -8.89 -7.41
C THR A 80 -0.04 -9.17 -5.97
N LEU A 81 -1.07 -9.98 -5.71
CA LEU A 81 -1.41 -10.42 -4.36
C LEU A 81 -0.25 -11.18 -3.71
N ILE A 82 0.33 -12.17 -4.39
CA ILE A 82 1.48 -12.94 -3.89
C ILE A 82 2.65 -12.00 -3.58
N SER A 83 2.95 -11.06 -4.48
CA SER A 83 4.03 -10.09 -4.28
C SER A 83 3.76 -9.17 -3.08
N SER A 84 2.52 -8.72 -2.91
CA SER A 84 2.06 -7.88 -1.80
C SER A 84 2.20 -8.60 -0.46
N VAL A 85 1.78 -9.86 -0.38
CA VAL A 85 1.92 -10.68 0.84
C VAL A 85 3.38 -10.85 1.23
N ILE A 86 4.27 -11.16 0.28
CA ILE A 86 5.72 -11.27 0.56
C ILE A 86 6.27 -9.93 1.08
N HIS A 87 5.92 -8.81 0.45
CA HIS A 87 6.37 -7.49 0.88
C HIS A 87 5.90 -7.14 2.28
N LYS A 88 4.60 -7.35 2.57
CA LYS A 88 4.01 -7.12 3.90
C LYS A 88 4.64 -8.03 4.95
N TYR A 89 4.94 -9.29 4.61
CA TYR A 89 5.60 -10.23 5.51
C TYR A 89 7.01 -9.74 5.88
N LEU A 90 7.81 -9.37 4.88
CA LEU A 90 9.19 -8.90 5.09
C LEU A 90 9.26 -7.58 5.85
N ASN A 91 8.29 -6.69 5.65
CA ASN A 91 8.23 -5.40 6.36
C ASN A 91 7.50 -5.47 7.71
N GLY A 92 7.02 -6.66 8.10
CA GLY A 92 6.32 -6.87 9.37
C GLY A 92 4.92 -6.25 9.46
N SER A 93 4.30 -5.91 8.33
CA SER A 93 2.96 -5.31 8.23
C SER A 93 1.86 -6.31 7.82
N LEU A 94 2.19 -7.60 7.68
CA LEU A 94 1.22 -8.64 7.33
C LEU A 94 0.26 -8.99 8.49
N ALA A 95 0.70 -8.82 9.73
CA ALA A 95 -0.11 -9.00 10.92
C ALA A 95 -0.04 -7.72 11.78
N PRO A 96 -1.12 -7.34 12.48
CA PRO A 96 -1.04 -6.30 13.48
C PRO A 96 0.00 -6.72 14.51
N ARG A 97 0.94 -5.82 14.83
CA ARG A 97 1.82 -6.02 15.98
C ARG A 97 0.93 -6.08 17.22
N SER A 98 0.94 -7.23 17.89
CA SER A 98 0.33 -7.40 19.22
C SER A 98 0.97 -6.48 20.26
#